data_AF-A0A2N6K226-F1
#
_entry.id   AF-A0A2N6K226-F1
#
_cell.length_a   1.000
_cell.length_b   1.000
_cell.length_c   1.000
_cell.angle_alpha   90.00
_cell.angle_beta   90.00
_cell.angle_gamma   90.00
#
_symmetry.space_group_name_H-M   'P 1'
#
loop_
_entity.id
_entity.type
_entity.pdbx_description
1 polymer ?
#
loop_
_entity_poly.entity_id
_entity_poly.type
_entity_poly.pdbx_seq_one_letter_code
_entity_poly.pdbx_strand_id
1 'polypeptide(L)'
;AVAVVFMCIQQAPWGGSIAMKLSVLRRSGLLEIWTQSISVDTPILGALQAMGLNAKFVPTLMMPNREECNLARCLRFITRQLLSTRLYNPQWLLIVAQVFTSTLAVVLTIVLLLIALSNGNIGTALGIAGGFASYILAIAVQLVLVEQVVRRVIRARGESTTPFSALMMAKTLVAIPLTQLVYAITVVSAILTQKVEWRGISYQIKGPWNIRLIEYQPYELSRQPIDANISL
;
A
#
# COMPACT_ATOMS: atom_id res chain seq x y z
N ALA A 1 -5.02 4.19 -3.84
CA ALA A 1 -5.46 4.43 -5.23
C ALA A 1 -4.51 3.77 -6.24
N VAL A 2 -3.23 4.15 -6.33
CA VAL A 2 -2.28 3.63 -7.35
C VAL A 2 -2.11 2.10 -7.34
N ALA A 3 -2.18 1.46 -6.16
CA ALA A 3 -2.14 0.00 -6.05
C ALA A 3 -3.25 -0.72 -6.86
N VAL A 4 -4.42 -0.09 -7.05
CA VAL A 4 -5.54 -0.65 -7.84
C VAL A 4 -5.15 -0.82 -9.30
N VAL A 5 -4.41 0.14 -9.87
CA VAL A 5 -3.94 0.07 -11.25
C VAL A 5 -3.01 -1.12 -11.42
N PHE A 6 -2.08 -1.30 -10.48
CA PHE A 6 -1.19 -2.45 -10.47
C PHE A 6 -1.95 -3.77 -10.30
N MET A 7 -2.93 -3.82 -9.40
CA MET A 7 -3.79 -5.00 -9.21
C MET A 7 -4.57 -5.35 -10.48
N CYS A 8 -5.07 -4.36 -11.22
CA CYS A 8 -5.77 -4.58 -12.48
C CYS A 8 -4.85 -5.17 -13.55
N ILE A 9 -3.64 -4.60 -13.70
CA ILE A 9 -2.65 -5.06 -14.69
C ILE A 9 -2.14 -6.46 -14.34
N GLN A 10 -1.86 -6.72 -13.07
CA GLN A 10 -1.28 -7.98 -12.60
C GLN A 10 -2.34 -9.05 -12.25
N GLN A 11 -3.62 -8.73 -12.41
CA GLN A 11 -4.75 -9.57 -11.96
C GLN A 11 -4.60 -10.03 -10.49
N ALA A 12 -3.96 -9.20 -9.66
CA ALA A 12 -3.67 -9.56 -8.28
C ALA A 12 -4.98 -9.52 -7.48
N PRO A 13 -5.43 -10.66 -6.91
CA PRO A 13 -6.61 -10.69 -6.07
C PRO A 13 -6.37 -9.90 -4.78
N TRP A 14 -7.43 -9.28 -4.25
CA TRP A 14 -7.36 -8.49 -3.02
C TRP A 14 -8.54 -8.82 -2.11
N GLY A 15 -8.25 -9.13 -0.85
CA GLY A 15 -9.11 -9.82 0.11
C GLY A 15 -10.30 -9.02 0.63
N GLY A 16 -10.55 -7.83 0.11
CA GLY A 16 -11.75 -7.07 0.43
C GLY A 16 -13.02 -7.65 -0.21
N SER A 17 -12.90 -8.32 -1.37
CA SER A 17 -14.05 -8.90 -2.11
C SER A 17 -13.56 -9.92 -3.14
N ILE A 18 -13.59 -11.21 -2.80
CA ILE A 18 -13.17 -12.32 -3.67
C ILE A 18 -14.29 -13.36 -3.74
N ALA A 19 -14.53 -13.90 -4.93
CA ALA A 19 -15.40 -15.05 -5.14
C ALA A 19 -14.66 -16.14 -5.92
N MET A 20 -14.82 -17.39 -5.47
CA MET A 20 -14.20 -18.56 -6.09
C MET A 20 -15.17 -19.74 -6.04
N LYS A 21 -15.23 -20.53 -7.13
CA LYS A 21 -15.99 -21.78 -7.13
C LYS A 21 -15.41 -22.74 -6.09
N LEU A 22 -16.27 -23.39 -5.30
CA LEU A 22 -15.83 -24.37 -4.30
C LEU A 22 -14.99 -25.51 -4.91
N SER A 23 -15.35 -25.95 -6.11
CA SER A 23 -14.59 -26.98 -6.84
C SER A 23 -13.18 -26.54 -7.22
N VAL A 24 -12.97 -25.25 -7.49
CA VAL A 24 -11.64 -24.68 -7.75
C VAL A 24 -10.85 -24.60 -6.46
N LEU A 25 -11.46 -24.08 -5.38
CA LEU A 25 -10.82 -24.00 -4.06
C LEU A 25 -10.27 -25.37 -3.62
N ARG A 26 -11.11 -26.42 -3.68
CA ARG A 26 -10.71 -27.78 -3.29
C ARG A 26 -9.57 -28.36 -4.12
N ARG A 27 -9.43 -27.96 -5.39
CA ARG A 27 -8.40 -28.45 -6.31
C ARG A 27 -7.12 -27.61 -6.32
N SER A 28 -7.18 -26.38 -5.81
CA SER A 28 -6.10 -25.39 -5.89
C SER A 28 -4.95 -25.60 -4.90
N GLY A 29 -5.14 -26.43 -3.88
CA GLY A 29 -4.18 -26.56 -2.78
C GLY A 29 -4.12 -25.35 -1.84
N LEU A 30 -4.94 -24.31 -2.07
CA LEU A 30 -4.91 -23.07 -1.27
C LEU A 30 -5.14 -23.27 0.22
N LEU A 31 -5.97 -24.25 0.60
CA LEU A 31 -6.24 -24.54 2.02
C LEU A 31 -4.95 -24.90 2.76
N GLU A 32 -4.09 -25.71 2.16
CA GLU A 32 -2.79 -26.09 2.73
C GLU A 32 -1.84 -24.89 2.75
N ILE A 33 -1.75 -24.16 1.63
CA ILE A 33 -0.88 -22.97 1.51
C ILE A 33 -1.24 -21.91 2.56
N TRP A 34 -2.53 -21.69 2.83
CA TRP A 34 -2.97 -20.72 3.83
C TRP A 34 -2.63 -21.11 5.26
N THR A 35 -2.41 -22.40 5.57
CA THR A 35 -1.91 -22.80 6.90
C THR A 35 -0.48 -22.31 7.14
N GLN A 36 0.26 -22.00 6.07
CA GLN A 36 1.67 -21.62 6.09
C GLN A 36 1.91 -20.19 5.59
N SER A 37 0.86 -19.44 5.25
CA SER A 37 0.94 -18.10 4.67
C SER A 37 0.47 -17.03 5.64
N ILE A 38 1.10 -15.85 5.60
CA ILE A 38 0.61 -14.66 6.32
C ILE A 38 -0.43 -13.88 5.51
N SER A 39 -0.54 -14.19 4.21
CA SER A 39 -1.45 -13.54 3.27
C SER A 39 -2.41 -14.56 2.68
N VAL A 40 -3.71 -14.23 2.72
CA VAL A 40 -4.74 -15.00 2.03
C VAL A 40 -4.73 -14.72 0.53
N ASP A 41 -4.41 -13.49 0.15
CA ASP A 41 -4.57 -13.00 -1.22
C ASP A 41 -3.44 -13.43 -2.15
N THR A 42 -2.21 -13.26 -1.68
CA THR A 42 -0.98 -13.47 -2.47
C THR A 42 -0.89 -14.84 -3.14
N PRO A 43 -1.19 -15.98 -2.47
CA PRO A 43 -1.08 -17.29 -3.10
C PRO A 43 -2.15 -17.59 -4.14
N ILE A 44 -3.27 -16.86 -4.16
CA ILE A 44 -4.43 -17.19 -5.02
C ILE A 44 -4.06 -17.17 -6.49
N LEU A 45 -3.39 -16.11 -6.96
CA LEU A 45 -3.07 -15.97 -8.39
C LEU A 45 -2.18 -17.12 -8.88
N GLY A 46 -1.12 -17.44 -8.14
CA GLY A 46 -0.21 -18.54 -8.48
C GLY A 46 -0.92 -19.90 -8.47
N ALA A 47 -1.79 -20.15 -7.48
CA ALA A 47 -2.57 -21.39 -7.41
C ALA A 47 -3.56 -21.53 -8.59
N LEU A 48 -4.19 -20.42 -9.02
CA LEU A 48 -5.06 -20.43 -10.20
C LEU A 48 -4.27 -20.66 -11.49
N GLN A 49 -3.13 -19.98 -11.65
CA GLN A 49 -2.27 -20.12 -12.83
C GLN A 49 -1.73 -21.55 -12.98
N ALA A 50 -1.38 -22.21 -11.88
CA ALA A 50 -0.98 -23.62 -11.87
C ALA A 50 -2.09 -24.58 -12.39
N MET A 51 -3.34 -24.14 -12.35
CA MET A 51 -4.50 -24.86 -12.90
C MET A 51 -4.91 -24.37 -14.30
N GLY A 52 -4.16 -23.45 -14.91
CA GLY A 52 -4.53 -22.80 -16.18
C GLY A 52 -5.73 -21.85 -16.06
N LEU A 53 -6.01 -21.34 -14.86
CA LEU A 53 -7.10 -20.41 -14.58
C LEU A 53 -6.54 -18.99 -14.34
N ASN A 54 -7.39 -17.99 -14.59
CA ASN A 54 -7.06 -16.58 -14.38
C ASN A 54 -7.98 -15.95 -13.33
N ALA A 55 -7.46 -14.96 -12.60
CA ALA A 55 -8.27 -14.10 -11.76
C ALA A 55 -8.86 -12.96 -12.59
N LYS A 56 -10.17 -12.73 -12.48
CA LYS A 56 -10.83 -11.60 -13.16
C LYS A 56 -11.00 -10.45 -12.19
N PHE A 57 -10.33 -9.33 -12.44
CA PHE A 57 -10.54 -8.11 -11.68
C PHE A 57 -11.91 -7.51 -12.03
N VAL A 58 -12.71 -7.19 -11.01
CA VAL A 58 -14.04 -6.58 -11.17
C VAL A 58 -14.04 -5.24 -10.44
N PRO A 59 -13.76 -4.12 -11.13
CA PRO A 59 -13.62 -2.81 -10.50
C PRO A 59 -14.84 -2.38 -9.69
N THR A 60 -16.05 -2.77 -10.10
CA THR A 60 -17.31 -2.42 -9.42
C THR A 60 -17.42 -2.99 -8.00
N LEU A 61 -16.61 -3.98 -7.64
CA LEU A 61 -16.56 -4.57 -6.30
C LEU A 61 -15.56 -3.87 -5.36
N MET A 62 -14.85 -2.84 -5.82
CA MET A 62 -13.97 -2.05 -4.94
C MET A 62 -14.76 -1.40 -3.81
N MET A 63 -14.31 -1.60 -2.57
CA MET A 63 -14.90 -1.01 -1.38
C MET A 63 -14.03 0.13 -0.86
N PRO A 64 -14.59 1.32 -0.57
CA PRO A 64 -13.85 2.35 0.15
C PRO A 64 -13.56 1.89 1.58
N ASN A 65 -12.30 2.02 2.01
CA ASN A 65 -11.97 1.86 3.42
C ASN A 65 -12.43 3.12 4.18
N ARG A 66 -13.31 2.95 5.17
CA ARG A 66 -13.86 4.02 5.99
C ARG A 66 -13.15 4.18 7.34
N GLU A 67 -12.16 3.34 7.63
CA GLU A 67 -11.38 3.46 8.85
C GLU A 67 -10.46 4.68 8.81
N GLU A 68 -10.52 5.50 9.87
CA GLU A 68 -9.54 6.58 10.06
C GLU A 68 -8.15 6.02 10.38
N CYS A 69 -7.12 6.67 9.85
CA CYS A 69 -5.75 6.22 9.94
C CYS A 69 -4.83 7.38 10.31
N ASN A 70 -4.24 7.31 11.51
CA ASN A 70 -3.13 8.18 11.88
C ASN A 70 -1.80 7.64 11.31
N LEU A 71 -0.74 8.44 11.38
CA LEU A 71 0.56 8.08 10.81
C LEU A 71 1.11 6.76 11.36
N ALA A 72 0.97 6.49 12.67
CA ALA A 72 1.45 5.26 13.28
C ALA A 72 0.70 4.03 12.76
N ARG A 73 -0.63 4.10 12.63
CA ARG A 73 -1.45 3.06 12.00
C ARG A 73 -1.08 2.88 10.52
N CYS A 74 -0.81 3.97 9.82
CA CYS A 74 -0.40 3.96 8.41
C CYS A 74 0.95 3.23 8.23
N LEU A 75 1.95 3.55 9.05
CA LEU A 75 3.25 2.87 9.04
C LEU A 75 3.09 1.37 9.29
N ARG A 76 2.33 0.97 10.33
CA ARG A 76 2.05 -0.45 10.60
C ARG A 76 1.32 -1.15 9.44
N PHE A 77 0.37 -0.45 8.81
CA PHE A 77 -0.35 -0.97 7.66
C PHE A 77 0.59 -1.21 6.48
N ILE A 78 1.38 -0.20 6.08
CA ILE A 78 2.32 -0.30 4.94
C ILE A 78 3.37 -1.38 5.22
N THR A 79 3.95 -1.43 6.42
CA THR A 79 4.91 -2.46 6.82
C THR A 79 4.32 -3.87 6.64
N ARG A 80 3.06 -4.10 7.01
CA ARG A 80 2.39 -5.40 6.82
C ARG A 80 2.15 -5.73 5.34
N GLN A 81 1.80 -4.74 4.52
CA GLN A 81 1.68 -4.94 3.06
C GLN A 81 3.04 -5.32 2.45
N LEU A 82 4.09 -4.58 2.80
CA LEU A 82 5.46 -4.85 2.35
C LEU A 82 5.98 -6.18 2.84
N LEU A 83 5.55 -6.64 4.02
CA LEU A 83 5.95 -7.94 4.54
C LEU A 83 5.46 -9.09 3.64
N SER A 84 4.23 -9.02 3.15
CA SER A 84 3.73 -10.03 2.21
C SER A 84 4.57 -10.02 0.92
N THR A 85 4.91 -8.84 0.43
CA THR A 85 5.82 -8.68 -0.71
C THR A 85 7.21 -9.23 -0.43
N ARG A 86 7.78 -8.97 0.76
CA ARG A 86 9.08 -9.49 1.19
C ARG A 86 9.14 -11.01 1.20
N LEU A 87 8.06 -11.65 1.64
CA LEU A 87 8.01 -13.10 1.77
C LEU A 87 7.75 -13.82 0.44
N TYR A 88 6.99 -13.20 -0.46
CA TYR A 88 6.42 -13.92 -1.61
C TYR A 88 6.75 -13.34 -2.98
N ASN A 89 7.31 -12.13 -3.07
CA ASN A 89 7.68 -11.53 -4.36
C ASN A 89 9.17 -11.79 -4.66
N PRO A 90 9.50 -12.50 -5.76
CA PRO A 90 10.89 -12.78 -6.12
C PRO A 90 11.71 -11.51 -6.44
N GLN A 91 11.04 -10.42 -6.79
CA GLN A 91 11.65 -9.12 -7.12
C GLN A 91 11.75 -8.19 -5.89
N TRP A 92 11.68 -8.72 -4.67
CA TRP A 92 11.78 -7.93 -3.43
C TRP A 92 12.99 -6.98 -3.43
N LEU A 93 14.16 -7.43 -3.88
CA LEU A 93 15.37 -6.59 -3.91
C LEU A 93 15.25 -5.40 -4.88
N LEU A 94 14.53 -5.56 -6.00
CA LEU A 94 14.26 -4.45 -6.93
C LEU A 94 13.36 -3.41 -6.30
N ILE A 95 12.36 -3.84 -5.50
CA ILE A 95 11.48 -2.94 -4.75
C ILE A 95 12.27 -2.17 -3.69
N VAL A 96 13.14 -2.86 -2.95
CA VAL A 96 14.04 -2.25 -1.97
C VAL A 96 14.94 -1.21 -2.64
N ALA A 97 15.60 -1.58 -3.74
CA ALA A 97 16.46 -0.68 -4.50
C ALA A 97 15.68 0.56 -4.99
N GLN A 98 14.51 0.35 -5.60
CA GLN A 98 13.65 1.44 -6.08
C GLN A 98 13.30 2.43 -4.96
N VAL A 99 12.88 1.95 -3.78
CA VAL A 99 12.50 2.80 -2.64
C VAL A 99 13.68 3.62 -2.13
N PHE A 100 14.87 3.01 -1.99
CA PHE A 100 16.04 3.75 -1.52
C PHE A 100 16.59 4.72 -2.56
N THR A 101 16.58 4.36 -3.85
CA THR A 101 16.97 5.25 -4.94
C THR A 101 16.03 6.46 -5.02
N SER A 102 14.70 6.27 -4.95
CA SER A 102 13.75 7.38 -4.99
C SER A 102 13.86 8.29 -3.76
N THR A 103 14.06 7.70 -2.59
CA THR A 103 14.26 8.44 -1.34
C THR A 103 15.55 9.26 -1.40
N LEU A 104 16.65 8.65 -1.84
CA LEU A 104 17.94 9.33 -1.97
C LEU A 104 17.85 10.48 -2.99
N ALA A 105 17.18 10.26 -4.13
CA ALA A 105 16.99 11.31 -5.13
C ALA A 105 16.26 12.53 -4.56
N VAL A 106 15.20 12.34 -3.77
CA VAL A 106 14.48 13.44 -3.11
C VAL A 106 15.36 14.14 -2.09
N VAL A 107 16.09 13.40 -1.25
CA VAL A 107 16.99 13.99 -0.24
C VAL A 107 18.11 14.79 -0.91
N LEU A 108 18.76 14.24 -1.92
CA LEU A 108 19.81 14.93 -2.67
C LEU A 108 19.27 16.18 -3.37
N THR A 109 18.07 16.13 -3.94
CA THR A 109 17.43 17.30 -4.56
C THR A 109 17.26 18.43 -3.55
N ILE A 110 16.79 18.13 -2.32
CA ILE A 110 16.63 19.12 -1.25
C ILE A 110 18.00 19.67 -0.82
N VAL A 111 18.99 18.81 -0.60
CA VAL A 111 20.33 19.22 -0.19
C VAL A 111 21.00 20.11 -1.23
N LEU A 112 20.95 19.73 -2.51
CA LEU A 112 21.51 20.50 -3.61
C LEU A 112 20.81 21.85 -3.78
N LEU A 113 19.50 21.91 -3.58
CA LEU A 113 18.74 23.17 -3.57
C LEU A 113 19.25 24.10 -2.45
N LEU A 114 19.44 23.58 -1.24
CA LEU A 114 19.94 24.37 -0.10
C LEU A 114 21.37 24.88 -0.36
N ILE A 115 22.25 24.05 -0.93
CA ILE A 115 23.61 24.43 -1.31
C ILE A 115 23.60 25.52 -2.39
N ALA A 116 22.73 25.40 -3.40
CA ALA A 116 22.62 26.40 -4.46
C ALA A 116 22.16 27.77 -3.89
N LEU A 117 21.21 27.75 -2.97
CA LEU A 117 20.73 28.94 -2.26
C LEU A 117 21.82 29.56 -1.38
N SER A 118 22.57 28.76 -0.61
CA SER A 118 23.64 29.26 0.25
C SER A 118 24.79 29.89 -0.53
N ASN A 119 25.05 29.39 -1.74
CA ASN A 119 26.09 29.92 -2.62
C ASN A 119 25.62 31.11 -3.48
N GLY A 120 24.38 31.59 -3.31
CA GLY A 120 23.81 32.68 -4.09
C GLY A 120 23.58 32.36 -5.58
N ASN A 121 23.67 31.09 -5.98
CA ASN A 121 23.44 30.68 -7.37
C ASN A 121 21.94 30.50 -7.63
N ILE A 122 21.26 31.62 -7.83
CA ILE A 122 19.80 31.68 -8.01
C ILE A 122 19.36 30.89 -9.26
N GLY A 123 20.13 30.93 -10.35
CA GLY A 123 19.79 30.21 -11.58
C GLY A 123 19.70 28.69 -11.37
N THR A 124 20.71 28.10 -10.74
CA THR A 124 20.71 26.67 -10.40
C THR A 124 19.62 26.34 -9.39
N ALA A 125 19.42 27.18 -8.37
CA ALA A 125 18.37 26.96 -7.37
C ALA A 125 16.97 26.95 -8.01
N LEU A 126 16.69 27.87 -8.93
CA LEU A 126 15.42 27.91 -9.67
C LEU A 126 15.23 26.69 -10.57
N GLY A 127 16.29 26.22 -11.24
CA GLY A 127 16.25 24.99 -12.04
C GLY A 127 15.91 23.76 -11.21
N ILE A 128 16.58 23.58 -10.07
CA ILE A 128 16.33 22.47 -9.15
C ILE A 128 14.92 22.56 -8.56
N ALA A 129 14.50 23.74 -8.10
CA ALA A 129 13.16 23.96 -7.55
C ALA A 129 12.07 23.69 -8.59
N GLY A 130 12.26 24.12 -9.84
CA GLY A 130 11.35 23.87 -10.95
C GLY A 130 11.23 22.38 -11.29
N GLY A 131 12.35 21.66 -11.35
CA GLY A 131 12.36 20.20 -11.55
C GLY A 131 11.69 19.44 -10.39
N PHE A 132 11.91 19.88 -9.15
CA PHE A 132 11.28 19.26 -8.00
C PHE A 132 9.77 19.53 -7.95
N ALA A 133 9.36 20.75 -8.28
CA ALA A 133 7.95 21.12 -8.38
C ALA A 133 7.23 20.35 -9.50
N SER A 134 7.88 20.13 -10.65
CA SER A 134 7.30 19.34 -11.74
C SER A 134 7.13 17.87 -11.37
N TYR A 135 8.09 17.28 -10.64
CA TYR A 135 7.96 15.95 -10.05
C TYR A 135 6.75 15.85 -9.11
N ILE A 136 6.61 16.78 -8.15
CA ILE A 136 5.48 16.79 -7.22
C ILE A 136 4.16 16.93 -7.98
N LEU A 137 4.11 17.83 -8.97
CA LEU A 137 2.92 18.05 -9.79
C LEU A 137 2.54 16.80 -10.59
N ALA A 138 3.50 16.10 -11.18
CA ALA A 138 3.26 14.86 -11.93
C ALA A 138 2.61 13.79 -11.03
N ILE A 139 3.13 13.60 -9.82
CA ILE A 139 2.56 12.67 -8.84
C ILE A 139 1.16 13.12 -8.39
N ALA A 140 0.96 14.41 -8.16
CA ALA A 140 -0.34 14.95 -7.78
C ALA A 140 -1.39 14.74 -8.88
N VAL A 141 -1.04 15.01 -10.14
CA VAL A 141 -1.91 14.76 -11.30
C VAL A 141 -2.25 13.28 -11.41
N GLN A 142 -1.26 12.39 -11.30
CA GLN A 142 -1.51 10.94 -11.32
C GLN A 142 -2.47 10.52 -10.20
N LEU A 143 -2.28 11.03 -8.98
CA LEU A 143 -3.15 10.74 -7.86
C LEU A 143 -4.60 11.19 -8.14
N VAL A 144 -4.80 12.41 -8.64
CA VAL A 144 -6.12 12.94 -9.00
C VAL A 144 -6.78 12.10 -10.09
N LEU A 145 -6.04 11.68 -11.12
CA LEU A 145 -6.57 10.84 -12.20
C LEU A 145 -7.07 9.48 -11.67
N VAL A 146 -6.26 8.79 -10.87
CA VAL A 146 -6.67 7.49 -10.30
C VAL A 146 -7.86 7.65 -9.36
N GLU A 147 -7.85 8.70 -8.55
CA GLU A 147 -8.92 9.02 -7.62
C GLU A 147 -10.25 9.35 -8.34
N GLN A 148 -10.20 10.06 -9.47
CA GLN A 148 -11.39 10.31 -10.30
C GLN A 148 -12.00 8.99 -10.81
N VAL A 149 -11.16 8.05 -11.26
CA VAL A 149 -11.62 6.72 -11.70
C VAL A 149 -12.28 5.96 -10.55
N VAL A 150 -11.62 5.92 -9.37
CA VAL A 150 -12.16 5.24 -8.19
C VAL A 150 -13.49 5.86 -7.75
N ARG A 151 -13.58 7.20 -7.70
CA ARG A 151 -14.81 7.92 -7.33
C ARG A 151 -15.95 7.66 -8.29
N ARG A 152 -15.67 7.54 -9.59
CA ARG A 152 -16.70 7.21 -10.59
C ARG A 152 -17.33 5.85 -10.28
N VAL A 153 -16.52 4.87 -9.90
CA VAL A 153 -17.00 3.54 -9.52
C VAL A 153 -17.80 3.58 -8.22
N ILE A 154 -17.35 4.32 -7.21
CA ILE A 154 -18.05 4.46 -5.92
C ILE A 154 -19.40 5.17 -6.11
N ARG A 155 -19.44 6.27 -6.86
CA ARG A 155 -20.68 7.02 -7.14
C ARG A 155 -21.69 6.21 -7.92
N ALA A 156 -21.24 5.34 -8.84
CA ALA A 156 -22.14 4.44 -9.56
C ALA A 156 -22.89 3.45 -8.64
N ARG A 157 -22.39 3.24 -7.41
CA ARG A 157 -23.04 2.44 -6.36
C ARG A 157 -23.92 3.26 -5.42
N GLY A 158 -24.07 4.56 -5.64
CA GLY A 158 -24.83 5.45 -4.77
C GLY A 158 -24.12 5.80 -3.46
N GLU A 159 -22.82 5.52 -3.33
CA GLU A 159 -22.04 5.90 -2.15
C GLU A 159 -21.49 7.32 -2.25
N SER A 160 -21.55 8.05 -1.14
CA SER A 160 -20.95 9.36 -1.01
C SER A 160 -19.43 9.27 -0.95
N THR A 161 -18.77 10.28 -1.53
CA THR A 161 -17.31 10.44 -1.47
C THR A 161 -17.01 11.80 -0.87
N THR A 162 -16.11 11.89 0.10
CA THR A 162 -15.70 13.17 0.70
C THR A 162 -15.05 14.07 -0.37
N PRO A 163 -15.48 15.33 -0.53
CA PRO A 163 -14.93 16.22 -1.56
C PRO A 163 -13.46 16.59 -1.25
N PHE A 164 -12.66 16.80 -2.30
CA PHE A 164 -11.31 17.35 -2.13
C PHE A 164 -11.40 18.82 -1.72
N SER A 165 -11.07 19.09 -0.45
CA SER A 165 -10.83 20.47 0.00
C SER A 165 -9.49 20.99 -0.54
N ALA A 166 -9.40 22.29 -0.81
CA ALA A 166 -8.14 22.96 -1.15
C ALA A 166 -7.06 22.72 -0.09
N LEU A 167 -7.44 22.69 1.19
CA LEU A 167 -6.54 22.38 2.29
C LEU A 167 -6.00 20.95 2.21
N MET A 168 -6.82 19.98 1.80
CA MET A 168 -6.42 18.58 1.62
C MET A 168 -5.44 18.45 0.45
N MET A 169 -5.67 19.21 -0.63
CA MET A 169 -4.74 19.27 -1.77
C MET A 169 -3.38 19.85 -1.35
N ALA A 170 -3.37 20.98 -0.63
CA ALA A 170 -2.14 21.59 -0.13
C ALA A 170 -1.35 20.62 0.78
N LYS A 171 -2.04 19.94 1.71
CA LYS A 171 -1.43 18.89 2.55
C LYS A 171 -0.86 17.75 1.71
N THR A 172 -1.54 17.36 0.63
CA THR A 172 -1.09 16.28 -0.26
C THR A 172 0.19 16.66 -1.00
N LEU A 173 0.30 17.89 -1.49
CA LEU A 173 1.52 18.37 -2.16
C LEU A 173 2.76 18.29 -1.25
N VAL A 174 2.60 18.67 0.02
CA VAL A 174 3.67 18.53 1.03
C VAL A 174 3.90 17.06 1.40
N ALA A 175 2.85 16.24 1.46
CA ALA A 175 2.96 14.84 1.82
C ALA A 175 3.69 14.00 0.77
N ILE A 176 3.60 14.33 -0.54
CA ILE A 176 4.23 13.57 -1.63
C ILE A 176 5.72 13.31 -1.38
N PRO A 177 6.60 14.32 -1.19
CA PRO A 177 8.01 14.05 -0.93
C PRO A 177 8.23 13.34 0.41
N LEU A 178 7.44 13.66 1.44
CA LEU A 178 7.53 13.00 2.76
C LEU A 178 7.19 11.51 2.69
N THR A 179 6.33 11.08 1.75
CA THR A 179 5.99 9.67 1.58
C THR A 179 7.19 8.82 1.16
N GLN A 180 8.21 9.39 0.50
CA GLN A 180 9.43 8.66 0.17
C GLN A 180 10.16 8.21 1.44
N LEU A 181 10.23 9.08 2.45
CA LEU A 181 10.79 8.74 3.77
C LEU A 181 9.94 7.68 4.47
N VAL A 182 8.61 7.80 4.40
CA VAL A 182 7.67 6.79 4.95
C VAL A 182 7.92 5.42 4.31
N TYR A 183 8.11 5.36 2.99
CA TYR A 183 8.44 4.11 2.30
C TYR A 183 9.80 3.54 2.73
N ALA A 184 10.84 4.37 2.84
CA ALA A 184 12.14 3.91 3.33
C ALA A 184 12.05 3.32 4.75
N ILE A 185 11.38 4.02 5.67
CA ILE A 185 11.16 3.55 7.05
C ILE A 185 10.38 2.23 7.08
N THR A 186 9.32 2.11 6.29
CA THR A 186 8.47 0.92 6.27
C THR A 186 9.12 -0.27 5.57
N VAL A 187 9.98 -0.05 4.57
CA VAL A 187 10.83 -1.10 3.98
C VAL A 187 11.83 -1.63 5.01
N VAL A 188 12.55 -0.75 5.72
CA VAL A 188 13.46 -1.16 6.81
C VAL A 188 12.67 -1.92 7.88
N SER A 189 11.52 -1.40 8.28
CA SER A 189 10.64 -2.06 9.25
C SER A 189 10.22 -3.45 8.76
N ALA A 190 9.83 -3.60 7.50
CA ALA A 190 9.41 -4.88 6.92
C ALA A 190 10.56 -5.90 6.88
N ILE A 191 11.79 -5.46 6.57
CA ILE A 191 13.00 -6.30 6.61
C ILE A 191 13.22 -6.86 8.02
N LEU A 192 13.10 -6.01 9.04
CA LEU A 192 13.34 -6.36 10.43
C LEU A 192 12.17 -7.10 11.10
N THR A 193 10.98 -7.07 10.50
CA THR A 193 9.76 -7.65 11.08
C THR A 193 9.82 -9.18 11.05
N GLN A 194 9.78 -9.79 12.25
CA GLN A 194 9.69 -11.25 12.45
C GLN A 194 8.39 -11.68 13.14
N LYS A 195 7.62 -10.75 13.70
CA LYS A 195 6.32 -10.99 14.33
C LYS A 195 5.31 -9.97 13.83
N VAL A 196 4.07 -10.40 13.61
CA VAL A 196 2.99 -9.52 13.20
C VAL A 196 1.78 -9.79 14.06
N GLU A 197 1.17 -8.69 14.51
CA GLU A 197 -0.11 -8.71 15.20
C GLU A 197 -1.14 -7.99 14.32
N TRP A 198 -2.28 -8.63 14.12
CA TRP A 198 -3.35 -8.07 13.32
C TRP A 198 -4.72 -8.56 13.80
N ARG A 199 -5.58 -7.63 14.21
CA ARG A 199 -6.97 -7.87 14.63
C ARG A 199 -7.12 -9.06 15.60
N GLY A 200 -6.26 -9.09 16.63
CA GLY A 200 -6.28 -10.13 17.67
C GLY A 200 -5.51 -11.40 17.30
N ILE A 201 -4.87 -11.46 16.13
CA ILE A 201 -4.10 -12.62 15.68
C ILE A 201 -2.61 -12.28 15.65
N SER A 202 -1.80 -13.13 16.27
CA SER A 202 -0.35 -12.97 16.37
C SER A 202 0.37 -14.09 15.60
N TYR A 203 1.21 -13.71 14.64
CA TYR A 203 2.00 -14.62 13.82
C TYR A 203 3.50 -14.44 14.06
N GLN A 204 4.23 -15.55 14.10
CA GLN A 204 5.69 -15.60 14.00
C GLN A 204 6.10 -15.99 12.60
N ILE A 205 7.06 -15.25 12.05
CA ILE A 205 7.60 -15.44 10.71
C ILE A 205 8.93 -16.15 10.84
N LYS A 206 8.98 -17.43 10.46
CA LYS A 206 10.24 -18.19 10.41
C LYS A 206 10.89 -18.16 9.03
N GLY A 207 10.09 -17.89 7.99
CA GLY A 207 10.54 -17.74 6.61
C GLY A 207 9.37 -17.64 5.64
N PRO A 208 9.65 -17.55 4.32
CA PRO A 208 8.63 -17.74 3.29
C PRO A 208 7.91 -19.07 3.50
N TRP A 209 6.57 -19.05 3.44
CA TRP A 209 5.73 -20.26 3.62
C TRP A 209 6.02 -21.03 4.93
N ASN A 210 6.51 -20.34 5.95
CA ASN A 210 6.77 -20.92 7.28
C ASN A 210 6.33 -19.92 8.34
N ILE A 211 5.01 -19.83 8.51
CA ILE A 211 4.34 -18.91 9.40
C ILE A 211 3.69 -19.71 10.53
N ARG A 212 3.99 -19.34 11.78
CA ARG A 212 3.42 -19.98 12.96
C ARG A 212 2.42 -19.05 13.62
N LEU A 213 1.19 -19.50 13.78
CA LEU A 213 0.23 -18.86 14.67
C LEU A 213 0.72 -18.97 16.12
N ILE A 214 0.90 -17.83 16.79
CA ILE A 214 1.26 -17.76 18.21
C ILE A 214 -0.03 -17.72 19.03
N GLU A 215 -0.92 -16.81 18.69
CA GLU A 215 -2.11 -16.51 19.47
C GLU A 215 -3.26 -16.09 18.56
N TYR A 216 -4.46 -16.51 18.92
CA TYR A 216 -5.70 -16.07 18.30
C TYR A 216 -6.66 -15.61 19.40
N GLN A 217 -6.92 -14.32 19.43
CA GLN A 217 -7.98 -13.70 20.21
C GLN A 217 -9.09 -13.28 19.24
N PRO A 218 -10.34 -13.75 19.43
CA PRO A 218 -11.47 -13.31 18.62
C PRO A 218 -11.54 -11.78 18.60
N TYR A 219 -11.76 -11.21 17.41
CA TYR A 219 -11.85 -9.78 17.25
C TYR A 219 -13.10 -9.24 17.95
N GLU A 220 -12.92 -8.46 19.02
CA GLU A 220 -14.00 -7.77 19.75
C GLU A 220 -14.07 -6.29 19.34
N LEU A 221 -15.20 -5.86 18.74
CA LEU A 221 -15.41 -4.45 18.37
C LEU A 221 -15.35 -3.51 19.59
N SER A 222 -15.77 -3.99 20.76
CA SER A 222 -15.82 -3.23 22.02
C SER A 222 -14.45 -2.82 22.57
N ARG A 223 -13.36 -3.45 22.09
CA ARG A 223 -11.98 -3.14 22.51
C ARG A 223 -11.27 -2.12 21.62
N GLN A 224 -11.93 -1.56 20.60
CA GLN A 224 -11.37 -0.40 19.93
C GLN A 224 -11.33 0.77 20.92
N PRO A 225 -10.21 1.50 21.05
CA PRO A 225 -10.27 2.81 21.68
C PRO A 225 -11.29 3.62 20.90
N ILE A 226 -12.34 4.09 21.59
CA ILE A 226 -13.35 4.99 21.04
C ILE A 226 -12.62 6.28 20.68
N ASP A 227 -12.11 6.37 19.45
CA ASP A 227 -11.62 7.63 18.91
C ASP A 227 -12.85 8.50 18.62
N ALA A 228 -12.97 9.62 19.33
CA ALA A 228 -14.07 10.58 19.21
C ALA A 228 -14.18 11.26 17.83
N ASN A 229 -13.28 10.93 16.90
CA ASN A 229 -13.31 11.35 15.51
C ASN A 229 -13.65 10.12 14.65
N ILE A 230 -14.91 9.73 14.65
CA ILE A 230 -15.46 8.95 13.54
C ILE A 230 -16.13 10.01 12.66
N SER A 231 -15.42 10.47 11.64
CA SER A 231 -16.06 11.29 10.60
C SER A 231 -17.00 10.37 9.80
N LEU A 232 -18.31 10.48 10.06
CA LEU A 232 -19.38 9.94 9.23
C LEU A 232 -19.28 10.45 7.79
#